data_AF-A0A820I946-F1
#
_entry.id   AF-A0A820I946-F1
#
_cell.length_a   1.000
_cell.length_b   1.000
_cell.length_c   1.000
_cell.angle_alpha   90.00
_cell.angle_beta   90.00
_cell.angle_gamma   90.00
#
_symmetry.space_group_name_H-M   'P 1'
#
loop_
_entity.id
_entity.type
_entity.pdbx_description
1 polymer ?
#
loop_
_entity_poly.entity_id
_entity_poly.type
_entity_poly.pdbx_seq_one_letter_code
_entity_poly.pdbx_strand_id
1 'polypeptide(L)'
;IIMHVFNSLLKSYIIDAKYLVRQATDLLIPAIPIRIDDGYEILAYCTKKILSDDAHGNLQLIHIMTIIVRHQIIYFHVRYTLANLMIQSAQKIAGQQTNSVEQKKLAIDIIEVIIKWELRKHFEQINDQRTFNRSLIETMFVFLIRHACQINMQNMIPLSQQCIRLFKIARKFAWPNIDVKLATFERLIHQIESPNVTAHNSIAIAIDLLAFLISTFTVIQIKYTMRTLKRSLITCVSITNNAHRIKK
;
A
#
# COMPACT_ATOMS: atom_id res chain seq x y z
N ILE A 1 -31.46 -4.25 -14.93
CA ILE A 1 -31.89 -4.08 -13.51
C ILE A 1 -30.74 -4.37 -12.54
N ILE A 2 -30.11 -5.54 -12.56
CA ILE A 2 -29.10 -5.92 -11.56
C ILE A 2 -27.89 -4.97 -11.51
N MET A 3 -27.33 -4.60 -12.67
CA MET A 3 -26.24 -3.61 -12.74
C MET A 3 -26.62 -2.25 -12.11
N HIS A 4 -27.87 -1.82 -12.27
CA HIS A 4 -28.36 -0.57 -11.69
C HIS A 4 -28.44 -0.67 -10.17
N VAL A 5 -29.05 -1.74 -9.63
CA VAL A 5 -29.14 -2.00 -8.19
C VAL A 5 -27.75 -2.09 -7.57
N PHE A 6 -26.84 -2.83 -8.21
CA PHE A 6 -25.47 -2.97 -7.75
C PHE A 6 -24.74 -1.63 -7.71
N ASN A 7 -24.82 -0.83 -8.78
CA ASN A 7 -24.21 0.49 -8.83
C ASN A 7 -24.79 1.44 -7.78
N SER A 8 -26.11 1.40 -7.51
CA SER A 8 -26.73 2.18 -6.44
C SER A 8 -26.19 1.80 -5.06
N LEU A 9 -26.04 0.50 -4.78
CA LEU A 9 -25.46 0.03 -3.52
C LEU A 9 -24.01 0.46 -3.35
N LEU A 10 -23.20 0.35 -4.40
CA LEU A 10 -21.81 0.83 -4.36
C LEU A 10 -21.72 2.35 -4.12
N LYS A 11 -22.75 3.11 -4.50
CA LYS A 11 -22.84 4.57 -4.29
C LYS A 11 -23.50 4.98 -2.97
N SER A 12 -23.88 4.03 -2.12
CA SER A 12 -24.65 4.29 -0.90
C SER A 12 -23.77 4.68 0.30
N TYR A 13 -22.84 5.62 0.13
CA TYR A 13 -21.85 6.01 1.16
C TYR A 13 -22.38 6.99 2.22
N ILE A 14 -23.49 7.69 1.95
CA ILE A 14 -24.08 8.73 2.83
C ILE A 14 -25.19 8.16 3.73
N ILE A 15 -25.71 6.96 3.44
CA ILE A 15 -26.92 6.46 4.09
C ILE A 15 -26.64 6.11 5.57
N ASP A 16 -27.51 6.55 6.48
CA ASP A 16 -27.49 6.20 7.92
C ASP A 16 -27.64 4.69 8.18
N ALA A 17 -28.02 3.93 7.15
CA ALA A 17 -28.17 2.48 7.16
C ALA A 17 -26.91 1.74 6.65
N LYS A 18 -25.71 2.14 7.09
CA LYS A 18 -24.44 1.49 6.69
C LYS A 18 -24.43 -0.03 6.90
N TYR A 19 -25.16 -0.52 7.91
CA TYR A 19 -25.29 -1.96 8.19
C TYR A 19 -26.09 -2.69 7.10
N LEU A 20 -27.18 -2.11 6.58
CA LEU A 20 -27.97 -2.71 5.50
C LEU A 20 -27.20 -2.72 4.19
N VAL A 21 -26.51 -1.62 3.86
CA VAL A 21 -25.66 -1.55 2.67
C VAL A 21 -24.61 -2.65 2.72
N ARG A 22 -23.99 -2.85 3.89
CA ARG A 22 -23.01 -3.92 4.11
C ARG A 22 -23.63 -5.32 3.95
N GLN A 23 -24.79 -5.59 4.54
CA GLN A 23 -25.46 -6.88 4.38
C GLN A 23 -25.84 -7.15 2.92
N ALA A 24 -26.34 -6.13 2.21
CA ALA A 24 -26.69 -6.24 0.81
C ALA A 24 -25.46 -6.53 -0.07
N THR A 25 -24.34 -5.83 0.16
CA THR A 25 -23.09 -6.09 -0.58
C THR A 25 -22.49 -7.46 -0.24
N ASP A 26 -22.61 -7.91 1.02
CA ASP A 26 -22.19 -9.24 1.46
C ASP A 26 -22.91 -10.37 0.73
N LEU A 27 -24.19 -10.16 0.40
CA LEU A 27 -25.00 -11.11 -0.34
C LEU A 27 -24.73 -11.02 -1.85
N LEU A 28 -24.72 -9.80 -2.40
CA LEU A 28 -24.74 -9.60 -3.85
C LEU A 28 -23.36 -9.76 -4.50
N ILE A 29 -22.28 -9.29 -3.89
CA ILE A 29 -20.94 -9.36 -4.49
C ILE A 29 -20.51 -10.80 -4.81
N PRO A 30 -20.67 -11.80 -3.92
CA PRO A 30 -20.36 -13.18 -4.30
C PRO A 30 -21.40 -13.80 -5.25
N ALA A 31 -22.66 -13.34 -5.23
CA ALA A 31 -23.71 -13.89 -6.09
C ALA A 31 -23.60 -13.42 -7.55
N ILE A 32 -23.19 -12.16 -7.79
CA ILE A 32 -23.13 -11.56 -9.13
C ILE A 32 -22.27 -12.39 -10.10
N PRO A 33 -21.02 -12.77 -9.77
CA PRO A 33 -20.19 -13.54 -10.69
C PRO A 33 -20.67 -14.97 -10.96
N ILE A 34 -21.51 -15.53 -10.08
CA ILE A 34 -21.97 -16.93 -10.17
C ILE A 34 -23.30 -17.02 -10.92
N ARG A 35 -24.18 -16.03 -10.74
CA ARG A 35 -25.58 -16.10 -11.18
C ARG A 35 -25.92 -15.21 -12.37
N ILE A 36 -24.96 -14.42 -12.84
CA ILE A 36 -25.16 -13.45 -13.91
C ILE A 36 -24.06 -13.66 -14.94
N ASP A 37 -24.47 -13.74 -16.20
CA ASP A 37 -23.54 -13.74 -17.34
C ASP A 37 -22.65 -12.50 -17.28
N ASP A 38 -21.36 -12.69 -17.54
CA ASP A 38 -20.34 -11.63 -17.45
C ASP A 38 -20.27 -10.93 -16.08
N GLY A 39 -20.70 -11.61 -15.00
CA GLY A 39 -20.80 -11.00 -13.67
C GLY A 39 -19.49 -10.42 -13.13
N TYR A 40 -18.33 -11.00 -13.46
CA TYR A 40 -17.03 -10.40 -13.15
C TYR A 40 -16.77 -9.11 -13.94
N GLU A 41 -17.20 -9.03 -15.19
CA GLU A 41 -17.04 -7.85 -16.04
C GLU A 41 -17.93 -6.70 -15.54
N ILE A 42 -19.17 -7.02 -15.15
CA ILE A 42 -20.08 -6.06 -14.49
C ILE A 42 -19.46 -5.56 -13.17
N LEU A 43 -18.95 -6.47 -12.35
CA LEU A 43 -18.28 -6.13 -11.09
C LEU A 43 -17.10 -5.17 -11.32
N ALA A 44 -16.25 -5.48 -12.30
CA ALA A 44 -15.11 -4.67 -12.67
C ALA A 44 -15.54 -3.30 -13.20
N TYR A 45 -16.52 -3.26 -14.11
CA TYR A 45 -17.01 -2.04 -14.74
C TYR A 45 -17.60 -1.07 -13.72
N CYS A 46 -18.55 -1.53 -12.89
CA CYS A 46 -19.20 -0.69 -11.88
C CYS A 46 -18.18 -0.16 -10.87
N THR A 47 -17.27 -1.01 -10.40
CA THR A 47 -16.23 -0.61 -9.44
C THR A 47 -15.27 0.39 -10.06
N LYS A 48 -14.74 0.08 -11.26
CA LYS A 48 -13.80 0.96 -11.98
C LYS A 48 -14.39 2.34 -12.21
N LYS A 49 -15.66 2.40 -12.64
CA LYS A 49 -16.37 3.66 -12.90
C LYS A 49 -16.38 4.58 -11.68
N ILE A 50 -16.65 4.02 -10.49
CA ILE A 50 -16.65 4.78 -9.24
C ILE A 50 -15.23 5.21 -8.85
N LEU A 51 -14.23 4.34 -9.05
CA LEU A 51 -12.84 4.66 -8.72
C LEU A 51 -12.21 5.72 -9.62
N SER A 52 -12.63 5.80 -10.88
CA SER A 52 -12.13 6.80 -11.84
C SER A 52 -12.86 8.14 -11.79
N ASP A 53 -14.01 8.21 -11.12
CA ASP A 53 -14.86 9.40 -11.09
C ASP A 53 -14.55 10.26 -9.86
N ASP A 54 -13.83 11.37 -10.08
CA ASP A 54 -13.50 12.33 -9.03
C ASP A 54 -14.72 13.12 -8.51
N ALA A 55 -15.87 13.08 -9.19
CA ALA A 55 -17.07 13.83 -8.79
C ALA A 55 -17.71 13.31 -7.50
N HIS A 56 -17.40 12.09 -7.07
CA HIS A 56 -18.06 11.45 -5.93
C HIS A 56 -17.39 11.71 -4.56
N GLY A 57 -16.26 12.42 -4.54
CA GLY A 57 -15.58 12.85 -3.32
C GLY A 57 -14.94 11.72 -2.49
N ASN A 58 -14.27 12.10 -1.40
CA ASN A 58 -13.44 11.18 -0.60
C ASN A 58 -14.23 10.10 0.16
N LEU A 59 -15.44 10.39 0.60
CA LEU A 59 -16.27 9.42 1.34
C LEU A 59 -16.70 8.24 0.47
N GLN A 60 -17.05 8.50 -0.80
CA GLN A 60 -17.34 7.45 -1.77
C GLN A 60 -16.11 6.55 -1.97
N LEU A 61 -14.93 7.16 -2.09
CA LEU A 61 -13.67 6.45 -2.31
C LEU A 61 -13.34 5.51 -1.14
N ILE A 62 -13.49 6.00 0.10
CA ILE A 62 -13.30 5.21 1.32
C ILE A 62 -14.30 4.04 1.35
N HIS A 63 -15.56 4.30 1.00
CA HIS A 63 -16.61 3.29 1.00
C HIS A 63 -16.31 2.15 0.02
N ILE A 64 -16.04 2.47 -1.25
CA ILE A 64 -15.76 1.45 -2.27
C ILE A 64 -14.47 0.68 -1.96
N MET A 65 -13.43 1.34 -1.44
CA MET A 65 -12.20 0.66 -1.01
C MET A 65 -12.46 -0.32 0.13
N THR A 66 -13.30 0.06 1.11
CA THR A 66 -13.69 -0.83 2.22
C THR A 66 -14.42 -2.07 1.69
N ILE A 67 -15.29 -1.92 0.69
CA ILE A 67 -15.97 -3.04 0.02
C ILE A 67 -14.95 -3.95 -0.67
N ILE A 68 -14.02 -3.40 -1.45
CA ILE A 68 -13.00 -4.19 -2.16
C ILE A 68 -12.14 -4.99 -1.16
N VAL A 69 -11.68 -4.35 -0.09
CA VAL A 69 -10.87 -5.01 0.95
C VAL A 69 -11.65 -6.15 1.61
N ARG A 70 -12.93 -5.93 1.92
CA ARG A 70 -13.82 -6.95 2.52
C ARG A 70 -14.05 -8.14 1.59
N HIS A 71 -14.24 -7.90 0.29
CA HIS A 71 -14.53 -8.92 -0.71
C HIS A 71 -13.32 -9.29 -1.57
N GLN A 72 -12.11 -9.18 -1.01
CA GLN A 72 -10.85 -9.37 -1.75
C GLN A 72 -10.77 -10.70 -2.54
N ILE A 73 -11.41 -11.77 -2.06
CA ILE A 73 -11.41 -13.08 -2.72
C ILE A 73 -12.16 -13.02 -4.06
N ILE A 74 -13.30 -12.32 -4.11
CA ILE A 74 -14.10 -12.16 -5.34
C ILE A 74 -13.42 -11.16 -6.28
N TYR A 75 -12.93 -10.04 -5.74
CA TYR A 75 -12.23 -9.03 -6.51
C TYR A 75 -10.88 -9.51 -7.08
N PHE A 76 -10.32 -10.60 -6.57
CA PHE A 76 -9.12 -11.24 -7.12
C PHE A 76 -9.26 -11.54 -8.61
N HIS A 77 -10.44 -11.96 -9.08
CA HIS A 77 -10.67 -12.32 -10.48
C HIS A 77 -10.59 -11.12 -11.43
N VAL A 78 -10.76 -9.89 -10.92
CA VAL A 78 -10.72 -8.64 -11.68
C VAL A 78 -9.54 -7.74 -11.30
N ARG A 79 -8.58 -8.29 -10.54
CA ARG A 79 -7.46 -7.57 -9.89
C ARG A 79 -6.66 -6.66 -10.82
N TYR A 80 -6.30 -7.12 -12.02
CA TYR A 80 -5.44 -6.35 -12.93
C TYR A 80 -6.14 -5.09 -13.46
N THR A 81 -7.46 -5.12 -13.56
CA THR A 81 -8.27 -3.97 -14.00
C THR A 81 -8.31 -2.88 -12.93
N LEU A 82 -8.25 -3.25 -11.65
CA LEU A 82 -8.51 -2.36 -10.53
C LEU A 82 -7.25 -1.91 -9.77
N ALA A 83 -6.19 -2.72 -9.74
CA ALA A 83 -5.05 -2.51 -8.84
C ALA A 83 -4.38 -1.13 -8.97
N ASN A 84 -4.27 -0.59 -10.19
CA ASN A 84 -3.69 0.74 -10.40
C ASN A 84 -4.54 1.84 -9.75
N LEU A 85 -5.85 1.79 -9.93
CA LEU A 85 -6.80 2.72 -9.31
C LEU A 85 -6.83 2.55 -7.79
N MET A 86 -6.70 1.31 -7.31
CA MET A 86 -6.61 1.00 -5.88
C MET A 86 -5.42 1.70 -5.22
N ILE A 87 -4.24 1.65 -5.83
CA ILE A 87 -3.04 2.31 -5.29
C ILE A 87 -3.13 3.83 -5.34
N GLN A 88 -3.65 4.39 -6.44
CA GLN A 88 -3.90 5.84 -6.53
C GLN A 88 -4.85 6.30 -5.43
N SER A 89 -5.89 5.52 -5.16
CA SER A 89 -6.84 5.80 -4.09
C SER A 89 -6.20 5.67 -2.71
N ALA A 90 -5.36 4.66 -2.47
CA ALA A 90 -4.62 4.51 -1.22
C ALA A 90 -3.69 5.72 -0.97
N GLN A 91 -3.01 6.23 -2.00
CA GLN A 91 -2.20 7.45 -1.91
C GLN A 91 -3.04 8.68 -1.60
N LYS A 92 -4.21 8.84 -2.26
CA LYS A 92 -5.15 9.93 -2.02
C LYS A 92 -5.74 9.90 -0.61
N ILE A 93 -6.12 8.70 -0.14
CA ILE A 93 -6.64 8.48 1.22
C ILE A 93 -5.55 8.75 2.25
N ALA A 94 -4.30 8.30 2.04
CA ALA A 94 -3.24 8.44 3.04
C ALA A 94 -2.55 9.82 3.05
N GLY A 95 -2.64 10.58 1.96
CA GLY A 95 -1.95 11.86 1.76
C GLY A 95 -2.65 13.11 2.31
N GLN A 96 -3.88 13.00 2.83
CA GLN A 96 -4.59 14.16 3.39
C GLN A 96 -4.03 14.54 4.77
N GLN A 97 -3.96 15.86 5.03
CA GLN A 97 -3.28 16.40 6.21
C GLN A 97 -3.93 15.97 7.53
N THR A 98 -5.25 15.76 7.54
CA THR A 98 -6.06 15.42 8.71
C THR A 98 -6.68 14.03 8.62
N ASN A 99 -5.87 13.04 8.23
CA ASN A 99 -6.34 11.66 8.12
C ASN A 99 -6.49 10.94 9.46
N SER A 100 -7.63 10.28 9.64
CA SER A 100 -7.91 9.43 10.80
C SER A 100 -7.04 8.16 10.80
N VAL A 101 -6.93 7.50 11.97
CA VAL A 101 -6.22 6.20 12.10
C VAL A 101 -6.84 5.17 11.16
N GLU A 102 -8.17 5.15 11.07
CA GLU A 102 -8.95 4.22 10.26
C GLU A 102 -8.68 4.43 8.77
N GLN A 103 -8.56 5.67 8.30
CA GLN A 103 -8.23 5.98 6.90
C GLN A 103 -6.81 5.53 6.54
N LYS A 104 -5.83 5.77 7.43
CA LYS A 104 -4.45 5.28 7.23
C LYS A 104 -4.41 3.76 7.22
N LYS A 105 -5.14 3.12 8.14
CA LYS A 105 -5.28 1.67 8.19
C LYS A 105 -5.88 1.13 6.89
N LEU A 106 -6.98 1.71 6.41
CA LEU A 106 -7.60 1.32 5.15
C LEU A 106 -6.62 1.44 3.98
N ALA A 107 -5.83 2.52 3.90
CA ALA A 107 -4.83 2.67 2.86
C ALA A 107 -3.77 1.55 2.89
N ILE A 108 -3.33 1.12 4.08
CA ILE A 108 -2.40 0.00 4.24
C ILE A 108 -3.09 -1.33 3.89
N ASP A 109 -4.34 -1.53 4.30
CA ASP A 109 -5.13 -2.73 4.00
C ASP A 109 -5.33 -2.91 2.48
N ILE A 110 -5.49 -1.83 1.72
CA ILE A 110 -5.54 -1.86 0.25
C ILE A 110 -4.23 -2.42 -0.33
N ILE A 111 -3.08 -1.93 0.15
CA ILE A 111 -1.76 -2.42 -0.29
C ILE A 111 -1.59 -3.89 0.09
N GLU A 112 -2.03 -4.28 1.29
CA GLU A 112 -2.01 -5.67 1.76
C GLU A 112 -2.83 -6.60 0.87
N VAL A 113 -4.02 -6.17 0.42
CA VAL A 113 -4.86 -6.95 -0.50
C VAL A 113 -4.15 -7.21 -1.83
N ILE A 114 -3.50 -6.20 -2.41
CA ILE A 114 -2.78 -6.36 -3.68
C ILE A 114 -1.58 -7.32 -3.51
N ILE A 115 -0.86 -7.25 -2.39
CA ILE A 115 0.20 -8.22 -2.06
C ILE A 115 -0.38 -9.63 -1.91
N LYS A 116 -1.51 -9.77 -1.19
CA LYS A 116 -2.19 -11.07 -1.02
C LYS A 116 -2.64 -11.66 -2.35
N TRP A 117 -3.13 -10.84 -3.28
CA TRP A 117 -3.46 -11.30 -4.63
C TRP A 117 -2.24 -11.85 -5.37
N GLU A 118 -1.09 -11.17 -5.29
CA GLU A 118 0.13 -11.67 -5.91
C GLU A 118 0.60 -12.99 -5.26
N LEU A 119 0.59 -13.07 -3.92
CA LEU A 119 0.97 -14.28 -3.19
C LEU A 119 0.03 -15.46 -3.47
N ARG A 120 -1.27 -15.19 -3.55
CA ARG A 120 -2.29 -16.19 -3.86
C ARG A 120 -2.06 -16.82 -5.24
N LYS A 121 -1.70 -16.00 -6.24
CA LYS A 121 -1.36 -16.49 -7.59
C LYS A 121 -0.23 -17.54 -7.54
N HIS A 122 0.83 -17.26 -6.77
CA HIS A 122 1.96 -18.19 -6.60
C HIS A 122 1.55 -19.47 -5.87
N PHE A 123 0.69 -19.36 -4.85
CA PHE A 123 0.24 -20.51 -4.06
C PHE A 123 -0.74 -21.41 -4.81
N GLU A 124 -1.70 -20.83 -5.53
CA GLU A 124 -2.70 -21.56 -6.31
C GLU A 124 -2.15 -22.09 -7.65
N GLN A 125 -0.83 -21.95 -7.90
CA GLN A 125 -0.15 -22.35 -9.14
C GLN A 125 -0.91 -21.93 -10.40
N ILE A 126 -1.56 -20.78 -10.35
CA ILE A 126 -2.31 -20.27 -11.48
C ILE A 126 -1.27 -20.02 -12.57
N ASN A 127 -1.37 -20.73 -13.70
CA ASN A 127 -0.46 -20.67 -14.86
C ASN A 127 -0.47 -19.31 -15.59
N ASP A 128 -0.98 -18.28 -14.94
CA ASP A 128 -1.03 -16.91 -15.40
C ASP A 128 0.34 -16.25 -15.21
N GLN A 129 1.05 -16.06 -16.31
CA GLN A 129 2.33 -15.33 -16.33
C GLN A 129 2.16 -13.84 -16.01
N ARG A 130 0.92 -13.32 -15.98
CA ARG A 130 0.65 -11.92 -15.73
C ARG A 130 0.99 -11.55 -14.29
N THR A 131 1.91 -10.61 -14.14
CA THR A 131 2.18 -9.89 -12.89
C THR A 131 1.61 -8.47 -13.00
N PHE A 132 1.47 -7.79 -11.86
CA PHE A 132 1.24 -6.36 -11.87
C PHE A 132 2.42 -5.60 -12.51
N ASN A 133 2.12 -4.43 -13.11
CA ASN A 133 3.11 -3.59 -13.77
C ASN A 133 4.22 -3.16 -12.79
N ARG A 134 5.47 -3.07 -13.28
CA ARG A 134 6.63 -2.67 -12.46
C ARG A 134 6.43 -1.31 -11.77
N SER A 135 5.87 -0.32 -12.46
CA SER A 135 5.60 1.01 -11.90
C SER A 135 4.62 0.99 -10.72
N LEU A 136 3.63 0.10 -10.78
CA LEU A 136 2.66 -0.11 -9.72
C LEU A 136 3.35 -0.69 -8.47
N ILE A 137 4.18 -1.71 -8.67
CA ILE A 137 4.93 -2.37 -7.60
C ILE A 137 5.94 -1.41 -6.95
N GLU A 138 6.64 -0.61 -7.75
CA GLU A 138 7.53 0.45 -7.25
C GLU A 138 6.77 1.45 -6.39
N THR A 139 5.58 1.86 -6.83
CA THR A 139 4.72 2.78 -6.07
C THR A 139 4.32 2.18 -4.72
N MET A 140 4.00 0.87 -4.66
CA MET A 140 3.68 0.18 -3.40
C MET A 140 4.88 0.16 -2.45
N PHE A 141 6.08 -0.17 -2.95
CA PHE A 141 7.28 -0.16 -2.11
C PHE A 141 7.58 1.24 -1.56
N VAL A 142 7.48 2.28 -2.38
CA VAL A 142 7.67 3.66 -1.94
C VAL A 142 6.61 4.06 -0.90
N PHE A 143 5.35 3.66 -1.11
CA PHE A 143 4.28 3.89 -0.14
C PHE A 143 4.61 3.24 1.21
N LEU A 144 4.96 1.94 1.21
CA LEU A 144 5.27 1.20 2.43
C LEU A 144 6.46 1.79 3.18
N ILE A 145 7.55 2.13 2.49
CA ILE A 145 8.74 2.75 3.10
C ILE A 145 8.35 4.10 3.73
N ARG A 146 7.65 4.95 2.97
CA ARG A 146 7.25 6.28 3.44
C ARG A 146 6.36 6.19 4.67
N HIS A 147 5.35 5.33 4.66
CA HIS A 147 4.42 5.17 5.78
C HIS A 147 5.05 4.44 6.97
N ALA A 148 5.99 3.51 6.77
CA ALA A 148 6.76 2.94 7.87
C ALA A 148 7.56 4.01 8.61
N CYS A 149 8.23 4.91 7.86
CA CYS A 149 9.10 5.93 8.44
C CYS A 149 8.35 7.17 8.98
N GLN A 150 7.23 7.60 8.39
CA GLN A 150 6.56 8.85 8.78
C GLN A 150 5.54 8.69 9.92
N ILE A 151 5.17 7.45 10.27
CA ILE A 151 4.18 7.19 11.30
C ILE A 151 4.87 7.19 12.68
N ASN A 152 4.95 8.36 13.30
CA ASN A 152 5.71 8.59 14.53
C ASN A 152 4.86 8.86 15.79
N MET A 153 3.53 8.80 15.69
CA MET A 153 2.64 8.93 16.85
C MET A 153 2.50 7.58 17.58
N GLN A 154 2.50 7.59 18.92
CA GLN A 154 2.44 6.37 19.77
C GLN A 154 1.29 5.43 19.37
N ASN A 155 0.11 5.98 19.09
CA ASN A 155 -1.09 5.22 18.70
C ASN A 155 -1.02 4.59 17.30
N MET A 156 0.01 4.90 16.52
CA MET A 156 0.14 4.49 15.12
C MET A 156 1.35 3.56 14.90
N ILE A 157 2.13 3.24 15.93
CA ILE A 157 3.24 2.28 15.87
C ILE A 157 2.83 0.93 15.23
N PRO A 158 1.65 0.34 15.55
CA PRO A 158 1.23 -0.91 14.91
C PRO A 158 1.08 -0.80 13.38
N LEU A 159 0.65 0.36 12.88
CA LEU A 159 0.53 0.60 11.44
C LEU A 159 1.90 0.70 10.77
N SER A 160 2.87 1.35 11.42
CA SER A 160 4.26 1.35 10.94
C SER A 160 4.84 -0.07 10.87
N GLN A 161 4.64 -0.87 11.92
CA GLN A 161 5.06 -2.27 11.94
C GLN A 161 4.38 -3.11 10.85
N GLN A 162 3.10 -2.87 10.58
CA GLN A 162 2.37 -3.50 9.47
C GLN A 162 3.04 -3.16 8.12
N CYS A 163 3.39 -1.89 7.88
CA CYS A 163 4.10 -1.48 6.67
C CYS A 163 5.46 -2.20 6.50
N ILE A 164 6.25 -2.29 7.57
CA ILE A 164 7.55 -3.00 7.56
C ILE A 164 7.35 -4.48 7.24
N ARG A 165 6.37 -5.13 7.88
CA ARG A 165 6.04 -6.55 7.63
C ARG A 165 5.63 -6.77 6.17
N LEU A 166 4.72 -5.95 5.65
CA LEU A 166 4.25 -6.03 4.27
C LEU A 166 5.38 -5.80 3.27
N PHE A 167 6.27 -4.85 3.54
CA PHE A 167 7.44 -4.61 2.71
C PHE A 167 8.34 -5.84 2.62
N LYS A 168 8.67 -6.45 3.77
CA LYS A 168 9.50 -7.66 3.84
C LYS A 168 8.86 -8.84 3.11
N ILE A 169 7.55 -9.05 3.31
CA ILE A 169 6.79 -10.12 2.64
C ILE A 169 6.76 -9.88 1.13
N ALA A 170 6.41 -8.67 0.69
CA ALA A 170 6.30 -8.33 -0.72
C ALA A 170 7.64 -8.51 -1.44
N ARG A 171 8.74 -8.03 -0.85
CA ARG A 171 10.07 -8.15 -1.43
C ARG A 171 10.57 -9.60 -1.46
N LYS A 172 10.26 -10.42 -0.46
CA LYS A 172 10.76 -11.80 -0.38
C LYS A 172 9.94 -12.80 -1.21
N PHE A 173 8.62 -12.66 -1.20
CA PHE A 173 7.71 -13.70 -1.70
C PHE A 173 6.86 -13.25 -2.89
N ALA A 174 6.40 -11.99 -2.93
CA ALA A 174 5.55 -11.53 -4.02
C ALA A 174 6.38 -11.14 -5.26
N TRP A 175 7.43 -10.36 -5.05
CA TRP A 175 8.27 -9.79 -6.12
C TRP A 175 9.77 -9.85 -5.79
N PRO A 176 10.38 -11.06 -5.78
CA PRO A 176 11.78 -11.25 -5.43
C PRO A 176 12.79 -10.63 -6.41
N ASN A 177 12.37 -10.37 -7.65
CA ASN A 177 13.27 -9.93 -8.72
C ASN A 177 13.14 -8.43 -9.05
N ILE A 178 12.31 -7.69 -8.31
CA ILE A 178 12.09 -6.26 -8.58
C ILE A 178 13.01 -5.41 -7.71
N ASP A 179 13.76 -4.54 -8.36
CA ASP A 179 14.62 -3.57 -7.68
C ASP A 179 13.80 -2.49 -6.98
N VAL A 180 14.11 -2.27 -5.70
CA VAL A 180 13.51 -1.18 -4.92
C VAL A 180 14.33 0.09 -5.11
N LYS A 181 13.66 1.18 -5.51
CA LYS A 181 14.32 2.48 -5.72
C LYS A 181 14.89 3.06 -4.42
N LEU A 182 16.19 3.36 -4.44
CA LEU A 182 16.95 3.84 -3.29
C LEU A 182 16.76 5.34 -3.00
N ALA A 183 16.27 6.12 -3.98
CA ALA A 183 16.05 7.56 -3.85
C ALA A 183 15.08 7.94 -2.71
N THR A 184 14.19 7.02 -2.29
CA THR A 184 13.33 7.23 -1.12
C THR A 184 14.12 7.14 0.18
N PHE A 185 15.07 6.21 0.28
CA PHE A 185 15.98 6.11 1.43
C PHE A 185 16.89 7.34 1.51
N GLU A 186 17.47 7.79 0.38
CA GLU A 186 18.29 9.01 0.36
C GLU A 186 17.53 10.18 0.98
N ARG A 187 16.32 10.47 0.51
CA ARG A 187 15.53 11.60 0.99
C ARG A 187 15.22 11.50 2.49
N LEU A 188 14.94 10.31 3.00
CA LEU A 188 14.68 10.09 4.43
C LEU A 188 15.94 10.26 5.28
N ILE A 189 17.08 9.75 4.79
CA ILE A 189 18.36 9.80 5.48
C ILE A 189 18.89 11.25 5.56
N HIS A 190 18.69 12.06 4.51
CA HIS A 190 19.05 13.49 4.53
C HIS A 190 18.24 14.33 5.54
N GLN A 191 17.13 13.82 6.08
CA GLN A 191 16.38 14.52 7.14
C GLN A 191 17.07 14.47 8.51
N ILE A 192 18.24 13.83 8.62
CA ILE A 192 18.97 13.65 9.89
C ILE A 192 19.44 14.95 10.55
N GLU A 193 19.61 16.03 9.78
CA GLU A 193 19.99 17.35 10.32
C GLU A 193 18.80 18.06 10.99
N SER A 194 17.58 17.53 10.86
CA SER A 194 16.41 18.10 11.53
C SER A 194 16.51 17.88 13.05
N PRO A 195 16.33 18.92 13.89
CA PRO A 195 16.39 18.82 15.36
C PRO A 195 15.21 18.04 15.99
N ASN A 196 14.38 17.37 15.17
CA ASN A 196 13.16 16.71 15.59
C ASN A 196 13.43 15.24 15.96
N VAL A 197 13.16 14.85 17.21
CA VAL A 197 13.31 13.46 17.73
C VAL A 197 12.58 12.44 16.84
N THR A 198 11.45 12.83 16.25
CA THR A 198 10.69 11.96 15.35
C THR A 198 11.46 11.62 14.06
N ALA A 199 12.35 12.49 13.58
CA ALA A 199 13.21 12.23 12.43
C ALA A 199 14.22 11.10 12.70
N HIS A 200 14.76 11.01 13.92
CA HIS A 200 15.70 9.94 14.29
C HIS A 200 15.04 8.55 14.25
N ASN A 201 13.80 8.42 14.72
CA ASN A 201 13.05 7.16 14.65
C ASN A 201 12.76 6.77 13.19
N SER A 202 12.38 7.73 12.35
CA SER A 202 12.17 7.53 10.91
C SER A 202 13.43 6.99 10.22
N ILE A 203 14.60 7.50 10.59
CA ILE A 203 15.90 7.10 10.05
C ILE A 203 16.28 5.69 10.51
N ALA A 204 16.06 5.36 11.78
CA ALA A 204 16.33 4.00 12.29
C ALA A 204 15.54 2.95 11.50
N ILE A 205 14.23 3.18 11.30
CA ILE A 205 13.37 2.30 10.49
C ILE A 205 13.87 2.21 9.04
N ALA A 206 14.30 3.34 8.46
CA ALA A 206 14.84 3.36 7.10
C ALA A 206 16.13 2.52 6.98
N ILE A 207 17.02 2.60 7.98
CA ILE A 207 18.24 1.80 8.04
C ILE A 207 17.91 0.31 8.19
N ASP A 208 16.95 -0.05 9.04
CA ASP A 208 16.53 -1.46 9.21
C ASP A 208 15.95 -2.06 7.93
N LEU A 209 15.11 -1.30 7.23
CA LEU A 209 14.56 -1.71 5.93
C LEU A 209 15.66 -1.86 4.87
N LEU A 210 16.64 -0.97 4.88
CA LEU A 210 17.80 -1.02 4.00
C LEU A 210 18.72 -2.20 4.30
N ALA A 211 18.96 -2.49 5.58
CA ALA A 211 19.73 -3.67 6.01
C ALA A 211 19.04 -4.96 5.54
N PHE A 212 17.71 -5.03 5.67
CA PHE A 212 16.92 -6.13 5.10
C PHE A 212 17.07 -6.20 3.57
N LEU A 213 16.96 -5.09 2.84
CA LEU A 213 17.14 -5.08 1.38
C LEU A 213 18.51 -5.62 0.97
N ILE A 214 19.58 -5.13 1.61
CA ILE A 214 20.95 -5.57 1.36
C ILE A 214 21.09 -7.08 1.58
N SER A 215 20.45 -7.64 2.61
CA SER A 215 20.47 -9.10 2.86
C SER A 215 19.82 -9.94 1.76
N THR A 216 18.99 -9.31 0.90
CA THR A 216 18.32 -9.97 -0.24
C THR A 216 18.98 -9.67 -1.59
N PHE A 217 20.02 -8.84 -1.63
CA PHE A 217 20.65 -8.35 -2.85
C PHE A 217 21.83 -9.21 -3.28
N THR A 218 22.05 -9.27 -4.59
CA THR A 218 23.29 -9.77 -5.16
C THR A 218 24.46 -8.82 -4.90
N VAL A 219 25.70 -9.29 -5.00
CA VAL A 219 26.91 -8.46 -4.83
C VAL A 219 26.91 -7.23 -5.74
N ILE A 220 26.39 -7.36 -6.97
CA ILE A 220 26.29 -6.26 -7.94
C ILE A 220 25.29 -5.20 -7.46
N GLN A 221 24.11 -5.61 -7.00
CA GLN A 221 23.09 -4.72 -6.43
C GLN A 221 23.58 -4.04 -5.15
N ILE A 222 24.34 -4.74 -4.30
CA ILE A 222 24.98 -4.13 -3.11
C ILE A 222 25.95 -3.04 -3.53
N LYS A 223 26.83 -3.31 -4.51
CA LYS A 223 27.81 -2.32 -5.01
C LYS A 223 27.12 -1.08 -5.59
N TYR A 224 26.03 -1.26 -6.34
CA TYR A 224 25.21 -0.15 -6.83
C TYR A 224 24.60 0.64 -5.66
N THR A 225 23.99 -0.06 -4.71
CA THR A 225 23.34 0.54 -3.53
C THR A 225 24.31 1.38 -2.70
N MET A 226 25.48 0.83 -2.41
CA MET A 226 26.52 1.52 -1.63
C MET A 226 27.06 2.75 -2.38
N ARG A 227 27.14 2.73 -3.72
CA ARG A 227 27.54 3.90 -4.51
C ARG A 227 26.51 5.02 -4.41
N THR A 228 25.24 4.69 -4.57
CA THR A 228 24.11 5.65 -4.51
C THR A 228 24.02 6.27 -3.12
N LEU A 229 24.01 5.44 -2.07
CA LEU A 229 23.76 5.91 -0.70
C LEU A 229 24.99 6.38 0.07
N LYS A 230 26.19 6.31 -0.54
CA LYS A 230 27.46 6.62 0.12
C LYS A 230 27.43 7.95 0.87
N ARG A 231 27.01 9.02 0.19
CA ARG A 231 27.03 10.38 0.75
C ARG A 231 26.09 10.50 1.95
N SER A 232 24.85 10.03 1.80
CA SER A 232 23.83 10.10 2.86
C SER A 232 24.22 9.30 4.09
N LEU A 233 24.78 8.10 3.92
CA LEU A 233 25.22 7.27 5.04
C LEU A 233 26.41 7.88 5.79
N ILE A 234 27.38 8.46 5.08
CA ILE A 234 28.53 9.15 5.70
C ILE A 234 28.04 10.34 6.56
N THR A 235 27.10 11.13 6.04
CA THR A 235 26.50 12.24 6.79
C THR A 235 25.81 11.76 8.08
N CYS A 236 25.16 10.60 8.06
CA CYS A 236 24.56 10.06 9.28
C CYS A 236 25.58 9.65 10.35
N VAL A 237 26.69 9.05 9.93
CA VAL A 237 27.76 8.62 10.84
C VAL A 237 28.49 9.83 11.44
N SER A 238 28.71 10.90 10.68
CA SER A 238 29.38 12.09 11.22
C SER A 238 28.55 12.83 12.26
N ILE A 239 27.22 12.93 12.07
CA ILE A 239 26.31 13.59 13.01
C ILE A 239 26.19 12.82 14.33
N THR A 240 26.09 11.49 14.28
CA THR A 240 26.04 10.64 15.49
C THR A 240 27.32 10.76 16.31
N ASN A 241 28.49 10.78 15.68
CA ASN A 241 29.78 10.98 16.34
C ASN A 241 29.91 12.38 17.00
N ASN A 242 29.38 13.42 16.36
CA ASN A 242 29.36 14.78 16.92
C ASN A 242 28.39 14.91 18.11
N ALA A 243 27.22 14.27 18.04
CA ALA A 243 26.26 14.26 19.15
C ALA A 243 26.82 13.57 20.42
N HIS A 244 27.67 12.54 20.26
CA HIS A 244 28.38 11.92 21.37
C HIS A 244 29.51 12.78 21.95
N ARG A 245 30.11 13.67 21.15
CA ARG A 245 31.14 14.61 21.62
C ARG A 245 30.59 15.79 22.43
N ILE A 246 29.35 16.21 22.19
CA ILE A 246 28.71 17.34 22.89
C ILE A 246 28.12 16.92 24.25
N LYS A 247 27.95 15.61 24.49
CA LYS A 247 27.45 15.04 25.76
C LYS A 247 28.56 14.61 26.73
N LYS A 248 29.81 14.95 26.46
CA LYS A 248 30.96 14.81 27.38
C LYS A 248 31.43 16.19 27.79
#